data_AF-A0A382VSH8-F1
#
_entry.id   AF-A0A382VSH8-F1
#
_cell.length_a   1.000
_cell.length_b   1.000
_cell.length_c   1.000
_cell.angle_alpha   90.00
_cell.angle_beta   90.00
_cell.angle_gamma   90.00
#
_symmetry.space_group_name_H-M   'P 1'
#
loop_
_entity.id
_entity.type
_entity.pdbx_description
1 polymer ?
#
loop_
_entity_poly.entity_id
_entity_poly.type
_entity_poly.pdbx_seq_one_letter_code
_entity_poly.pdbx_strand_id
1 'polypeptide(L)' 'MGLSEERILQTIFEVVDEVNKMLPEEERLEKLSGTLLAGDEGGLDSLGLITFIVEVEGRAE' A
#
# COMPACT_ATOMS: atom_id res chain seq x y z
N MET A 1 21.99 3.43 7.20
CA MET A 1 21.04 3.96 8.20
C MET A 1 19.71 3.30 7.87
N GLY A 2 19.12 2.52 8.78
CA GLY A 2 17.79 1.95 8.54
C GLY A 2 16.72 3.04 8.52
N LEU A 3 15.63 2.81 7.79
CA LEU A 3 14.44 3.66 7.89
C LEU A 3 13.84 3.55 9.30
N SER A 4 13.37 4.66 9.85
CA SER A 4 12.56 4.61 11.08
C SER A 4 11.19 4.00 10.77
N GLU A 5 10.56 3.38 11.76
CA GLU A 5 9.22 2.80 11.64
C GLU A 5 8.20 3.84 11.13
N GLU A 6 8.29 5.09 11.60
CA GLU A 6 7.46 6.21 11.12
C GLU A 6 7.68 6.49 9.64
N ARG A 7 8.92 6.43 9.14
CA ARG A 7 9.21 6.65 7.72
C ARG A 7 8.67 5.50 6.87
N ILE A 8 8.81 4.26 7.34
CA ILE A 8 8.24 3.09 6.66
C ILE A 8 6.72 3.21 6.58
N LEU A 9 6.07 3.53 7.69
CA LEU A 9 4.61 3.66 7.74
C LEU A 9 4.12 4.82 6.85
N GLN A 10 4.83 5.94 6.86
CA GLN A 10 4.54 7.07 5.97
C GLN A 10 4.66 6.66 4.50
N THR A 11 5.75 5.99 4.11
CA THR A 11 5.94 5.49 2.74
C THR A 11 4.80 4.56 2.32
N ILE A 12 4.41 3.62 3.19
CA ILE A 12 3.29 2.70 2.92
C ILE A 12 2.00 3.47 2.68
N PHE A 13 1.67 4.46 3.52
CA PHE A 13 0.46 5.25 3.36
C PHE A 13 0.46 6.14 2.12
N GLU A 14 1.62 6.67 1.72
CA GLU A 14 1.77 7.41 0.47
C GLU A 14 1.51 6.51 -0.75
N VAL A 15 1.99 5.26 -0.73
CA VAL A 15 1.70 4.28 -1.79
C VAL A 15 0.21 3.89 -1.78
N VAL A 16 -0.40 3.71 -0.60
CA VAL A 16 -1.86 3.46 -0.50
C VAL A 16 -2.64 4.60 -1.14
N ASP A 17 -2.24 5.85 -0.92
CA ASP A 17 -2.90 7.01 -1.56
C ASP A 17 -2.79 6.98 -3.09
N GLU A 18 -1.63 6.61 -3.64
CA GLU A 18 -1.48 6.48 -5.09
C GLU A 18 -2.31 5.33 -5.67
N VAL A 19 -2.34 4.19 -4.98
CA VAL A 19 -3.13 3.03 -5.41
C VAL A 19 -4.63 3.33 -5.33
N ASN A 20 -5.10 4.03 -4.30
CA ASN A 20 -6.50 4.45 -4.16
C ASN A 20 -6.99 5.44 -5.22
N LYS A 21 -6.09 6.15 -5.90
CA LYS A 21 -6.44 6.99 -7.05
C LYS A 21 -6.75 6.16 -8.30
N MET A 22 -6.18 4.96 -8.39
CA MET A 22 -6.36 4.04 -9.51
C MET A 22 -7.51 3.06 -9.28
N LEU A 23 -7.84 2.78 -8.01
CA LEU A 23 -8.94 1.91 -7.63
C LEU A 23 -10.30 2.64 -7.66
N PRO A 24 -11.37 1.93 -8.03
CA PRO A 24 -12.73 2.41 -7.85
C PRO A 24 -13.05 2.60 -6.36
N GLU A 25 -14.02 3.46 -6.04
CA GLU A 25 -14.28 3.88 -4.66
C GLU A 25 -14.65 2.72 -3.73
N GLU A 26 -15.26 1.66 -4.26
CA GLU A 26 -15.64 0.47 -3.50
C GLU A 26 -14.46 -0.44 -3.14
N GLU A 27 -13.32 -0.32 -3.84
CA GLU A 27 -12.12 -1.15 -3.65
C GLU A 27 -10.96 -0.39 -2.99
N ARG A 28 -11.17 0.88 -2.61
CA ARG A 28 -10.14 1.68 -1.96
C ARG A 28 -9.71 1.06 -0.63
N LEU A 29 -8.39 1.00 -0.44
CA LEU A 29 -7.75 0.55 0.78
C LEU A 29 -7.84 1.63 1.88
N GLU A 30 -8.18 1.23 3.09
CA GLU A 30 -8.10 2.12 4.25
C GLU A 30 -6.63 2.37 4.65
N LYS A 31 -6.31 3.60 5.05
CA LYS A 31 -4.98 3.96 5.59
C LYS A 31 -4.88 3.62 7.08
N LEU A 32 -4.96 2.33 7.39
CA LEU A 32 -4.80 1.78 8.73
C LEU A 32 -3.70 0.72 8.69
N SER A 33 -2.92 0.62 9.77
CA SER A 33 -1.88 -0.41 9.88
C SER A 33 -2.43 -1.85 9.93
N GLY A 34 -3.74 -2.00 10.19
CA GLY A 34 -4.46 -3.27 10.18
C GLY A 34 -5.19 -3.57 8.87
N THR A 35 -5.10 -2.71 7.85
CA THR A 35 -5.79 -2.93 6.58
C THR A 35 -5.24 -4.16 5.88
N LEU A 36 -6.13 -5.06 5.47
CA LEU A 36 -5.77 -6.20 4.63
C LEU A 36 -5.54 -5.71 3.21
N LEU A 37 -4.31 -5.88 2.71
CA LEU A 37 -3.95 -5.46 1.35
C LEU A 37 -4.37 -6.50 0.30
N ALA A 38 -4.31 -7.78 0.63
CA ALA A 38 -4.59 -8.88 -0.30
C ALA A 38 -5.27 -10.07 0.39
N GLY A 39 -5.85 -10.97 -0.41
CA GLY A 39 -6.62 -12.12 0.04
C GLY A 39 -8.12 -11.94 -0.19
N ASP A 40 -8.95 -12.85 0.33
CA ASP A 40 -10.41 -12.85 0.09
C ASP A 40 -11.11 -11.57 0.58
N GLU A 41 -10.52 -10.88 1.57
CA GLU A 41 -11.02 -9.64 2.16
C GLU A 41 -10.11 -8.42 1.85
N GLY A 42 -9.09 -8.60 1.00
CA GLY A 42 -8.14 -7.55 0.64
C GLY A 42 -8.54 -6.84 -0.66
N GLY A 43 -8.24 -5.54 -0.75
CA GLY A 43 -8.59 -4.71 -1.91
C GLY A 43 -7.69 -4.88 -3.13
N LEU A 44 -6.57 -5.61 -3.02
CA LEU A 44 -5.65 -5.86 -4.14
C LEU A 44 -5.70 -7.31 -4.60
N ASP A 45 -5.77 -7.47 -5.92
CA ASP A 45 -5.45 -8.74 -6.57
C ASP A 45 -3.94 -9.01 -6.53
N SER A 46 -3.52 -10.19 -7.00
CA SER A 46 -2.10 -10.59 -7.01
C SER A 46 -1.21 -9.61 -7.77
N LEU A 47 -1.72 -8.98 -8.83
CA LEU A 47 -0.93 -8.03 -9.64
C LEU A 47 -0.83 -6.68 -8.92
N GLY A 48 -1.94 -6.17 -8.39
CA GLY A 48 -2.01 -4.95 -7.60
C GLY A 48 -1.13 -5.04 -6.35
N LEU A 49 -1.06 -6.20 -5.70
CA LEU A 49 -0.16 -6.42 -4.58
C LEU A 49 1.31 -6.33 -5.00
N ILE A 50 1.69 -6.96 -6.12
CA ILE A 50 3.08 -6.88 -6.61
C ILE A 50 3.43 -5.43 -6.97
N THR A 51 2.54 -4.73 -7.67
CA THR A 51 2.72 -3.31 -7.99
C THR A 51 2.87 -2.48 -6.72
N PHE A 52 2.04 -2.71 -5.70
CA PHE A 52 2.13 -2.03 -4.40
C PHE A 52 3.49 -2.25 -3.74
N ILE A 53 4.00 -3.48 -3.72
CA ILE A 53 5.30 -3.80 -3.11
C ILE A 53 6.44 -3.06 -3.84
N VAL A 54 6.46 -3.11 -5.18
CA VAL A 54 7.49 -2.43 -5.99
C VAL A 54 7.47 -0.91 -5.75
N GLU A 55 6.28 -0.32 -5.66
CA GLU A 55 6.10 1.11 -5.39
C GLU A 55 6.57 1.50 -3.97
N VAL A 56 6.39 0.62 -2.98
CA VAL A 56 6.91 0.83 -1.61
C VAL A 56 8.44 0.73 -1.60
N GLU A 57 9.01 -0.31 -2.24
CA GLU A 57 10.46 -0.50 -2.31
C GLU A 57 11.15 0.68 -2.99
N GLY A 58 10.64 1.16 -4.13
CA GLY A 58 11.21 2.30 -4.85
C GLY A 58 11.20 3.63 -4.08
N ARG A 59 10.34 3.77 -3.07
CA ARG A 59 10.29 4.95 -2.17
C ARG A 59 11.07 4.75 -0.87
N ALA A 60 11.40 3.50 -0.53
CA ALA A 60 12.14 3.13 0.67
C ALA A 60 13.66 3.14 0.47
N GLU A 61 14.15 3.15 -0.77
CA GLU A 61 15.57 3.39 -1.13
C GLU A 61 16.03 4.83 -0.80
#